data_AF-N6TLG4-F1
#
_entry.id   AF-N6TLG4-F1
#
_cell.length_a   1.000
_cell.length_b   1.000
_cell.length_c   1.000
_cell.angle_alpha   90.00
_cell.angle_beta   90.00
_cell.angle_gamma   90.00
#
_symmetry.space_group_name_H-M   'P 1'
#
loop_
_entity.id
_entity.type
_entity.pdbx_description
1 polymer ?
#
loop_
_entity_poly.entity_id
_entity_poly.type
_entity_poly.pdbx_seq_one_letter_code
_entity_poly.pdbx_strand_id
1 'polypeptide(L)'
;MKILVCYLALIVVGLVQSTPAACDVASVTTASGPAYNPPSMLCPGDLIFEDHFDTLDLDTWKHEVTMAGGGNGEFEYYRNSRTNSFTQGGNLHIKPTFLADEYGEDFLYSGTLDITDECTNSNHNGCLRTGTSTNILNPIESARIRTYETFAFKYGTVVARAKVPAGDWLWPAIWLLPSDYRYGGWPVAGEVDLVESRGNRNLTDSTGLNIGTQLAFSTLEWGPSLEQNQYTKTHWVKSNPDGYNNDFHLYKVVWSPEGFWFYYDDELIGSVNPPDGGF
;
A
#
# COMPACT_ATOMS: atom_id res chain seq x y z
N MET A 1 11.97 -68.00 24.60
CA MET A 1 10.73 -67.26 24.32
C MET A 1 10.52 -66.24 25.43
N LYS A 2 10.93 -64.98 25.21
CA LYS A 2 10.67 -63.84 26.10
C LYS A 2 10.04 -62.75 25.23
N ILE A 3 8.79 -62.44 25.51
CA ILE A 3 8.01 -61.43 24.79
C ILE A 3 8.43 -60.06 25.34
N LEU A 4 8.87 -59.17 24.45
CA LEU A 4 9.13 -57.78 24.77
C LEU A 4 7.80 -57.01 24.67
N VAL A 5 7.27 -56.55 25.81
CA VAL A 5 6.08 -55.68 25.83
C VAL A 5 6.58 -54.24 25.78
N CYS A 6 6.28 -53.54 24.69
CA CYS A 6 6.54 -52.12 24.52
C CYS A 6 5.39 -51.34 25.15
N TYR A 7 5.65 -50.59 26.23
CA TYR A 7 4.67 -49.67 26.79
C TYR A 7 4.79 -48.32 26.07
N LEU A 8 3.83 -48.00 25.20
CA LEU A 8 3.64 -46.63 24.74
C LEU A 8 3.02 -45.81 25.87
N ALA A 9 3.79 -44.89 26.44
CA ALA A 9 3.25 -43.83 27.29
C ALA A 9 2.72 -42.71 26.38
N LEU A 10 1.39 -42.61 26.28
CA LEU A 10 0.73 -41.49 25.63
C LEU A 10 0.81 -40.28 26.58
N ILE A 11 1.71 -39.34 26.32
CA ILE A 11 1.69 -38.05 27.03
C ILE A 11 0.67 -37.17 26.31
N VAL A 12 -0.54 -37.08 26.86
CA VAL A 12 -1.53 -36.07 26.45
C VAL A 12 -1.09 -34.75 27.09
N VAL A 13 -0.37 -33.92 26.33
CA VAL A 13 -0.16 -32.52 26.69
C VAL A 13 -1.44 -31.77 26.36
N GLY A 14 -2.31 -31.59 27.36
CA GLY A 14 -3.41 -30.65 27.26
C GLY A 14 -2.86 -29.24 27.21
N LEU A 15 -2.72 -28.67 26.01
CA LEU A 15 -2.55 -27.23 25.85
C LEU A 15 -3.85 -26.57 26.30
N VAL A 16 -3.89 -26.10 27.55
CA VAL A 16 -4.87 -25.11 27.96
C VAL A 16 -4.51 -23.84 27.20
N GLN A 17 -5.11 -23.65 26.03
CA GLN A 17 -5.17 -22.31 25.43
C GLN A 17 -5.98 -21.46 26.40
N SER A 18 -5.30 -20.69 27.23
CA SER A 18 -5.94 -19.57 27.92
C SER A 18 -6.47 -18.67 26.81
N THR A 19 -7.78 -18.64 26.62
CA THR A 19 -8.42 -17.56 25.86
C THR A 19 -7.90 -16.25 26.48
N PRO A 20 -7.32 -15.32 25.69
CA PRO A 20 -6.93 -14.02 26.22
C PRO A 20 -8.13 -13.47 26.98
N ALA A 21 -7.90 -13.04 28.23
CA ALA A 21 -8.97 -12.45 29.01
C ALA A 21 -9.49 -11.25 28.21
N ALA A 22 -10.79 -11.25 27.90
CA ALA A 22 -11.44 -10.14 27.23
C ALA A 22 -11.19 -8.86 28.04
N CYS A 23 -10.83 -7.77 27.37
CA CYS A 23 -10.65 -6.46 27.97
C CYS A 23 -11.96 -5.92 28.53
N ASP A 24 -11.86 -5.00 29.50
CA ASP A 24 -13.03 -4.36 30.11
C ASP A 24 -13.79 -3.44 29.13
N VAL A 25 -13.08 -2.92 28.12
CA VAL A 25 -13.63 -2.00 27.11
C VAL A 25 -13.23 -2.48 25.72
N ALA A 26 -14.23 -2.79 24.89
CA ALA A 26 -14.02 -3.15 23.51
C ALA A 26 -13.42 -1.98 22.71
N SER A 27 -12.56 -2.30 21.75
CA SER A 27 -12.02 -1.33 20.80
C SER A 27 -13.13 -0.73 19.92
N VAL A 28 -12.96 0.54 19.53
CA VAL A 28 -13.79 1.19 18.49
C VAL A 28 -13.43 0.71 17.07
N THR A 29 -12.31 0.00 16.94
CA THR A 29 -11.83 -0.56 15.67
C THR A 29 -12.83 -1.57 15.12
N THR A 30 -13.07 -1.50 13.82
CA THR A 30 -13.75 -2.56 13.07
C THR A 30 -12.82 -3.09 11.99
N ALA A 31 -12.82 -4.39 11.74
CA ALA A 31 -12.13 -4.99 10.59
C ALA A 31 -13.03 -6.03 9.92
N SER A 32 -12.83 -6.26 8.62
CA SER A 32 -13.63 -7.17 7.81
C SER A 32 -12.83 -7.72 6.62
N GLY A 33 -13.39 -8.73 5.98
CA GLY A 33 -12.83 -9.37 4.79
C GLY A 33 -12.41 -10.83 5.03
N PRO A 34 -12.28 -11.64 3.97
CA PRO A 34 -11.94 -13.06 4.06
C PRO A 34 -10.53 -13.32 4.63
N ALA A 35 -9.60 -12.37 4.54
CA ALA A 35 -8.27 -12.49 5.15
C ALA A 35 -8.28 -12.16 6.65
N TYR A 36 -9.41 -11.71 7.21
CA TYR A 36 -9.56 -11.38 8.62
C TYR A 36 -10.24 -12.50 9.40
N ASN A 37 -9.61 -12.96 10.48
CA ASN A 37 -10.20 -13.89 11.43
C ASN A 37 -10.66 -13.14 12.71
N PRO A 38 -11.95 -12.81 12.84
CA PRO A 38 -12.42 -11.96 13.94
C PRO A 38 -12.35 -12.69 15.30
N PRO A 39 -11.80 -12.06 16.35
CA PRO A 39 -11.96 -12.54 17.71
C PRO A 39 -13.40 -12.33 18.18
N SER A 40 -13.78 -12.97 19.31
CA SER A 40 -15.08 -12.73 19.94
C SER A 40 -15.26 -11.29 20.45
N MET A 41 -14.15 -10.61 20.75
CA MET A 41 -14.07 -9.21 21.13
C MET A 41 -12.71 -8.67 20.70
N LEU A 42 -12.69 -7.47 20.12
CA LEU A 42 -11.47 -6.73 19.85
C LEU A 42 -11.11 -5.82 21.02
N CYS A 43 -9.87 -5.86 21.45
CA CYS A 43 -9.34 -5.05 22.52
C CYS A 43 -8.39 -3.96 22.01
N PRO A 44 -8.30 -2.80 22.70
CA PRO A 44 -7.31 -1.79 22.37
C PRO A 44 -5.89 -2.37 22.38
N GLY A 45 -5.16 -2.21 21.29
CA GLY A 45 -3.80 -2.73 21.12
C GLY A 45 -3.72 -4.12 20.48
N ASP A 46 -4.86 -4.77 20.18
CA ASP A 46 -4.85 -6.04 19.46
C ASP A 46 -4.32 -5.87 18.03
N LEU A 47 -3.50 -6.82 17.60
CA LEU A 47 -3.07 -6.96 16.22
C LEU A 47 -4.21 -7.58 15.40
N ILE A 48 -4.68 -6.86 14.37
CA ILE A 48 -5.80 -7.30 13.53
C ILE A 48 -5.37 -7.77 12.14
N PHE A 49 -4.18 -7.36 11.69
CA PHE A 49 -3.61 -7.70 10.40
C PHE A 49 -2.12 -7.46 10.43
N GLU A 50 -1.34 -8.39 9.88
CA GLU A 50 0.10 -8.29 9.72
C GLU A 50 0.53 -9.16 8.53
N ASP A 51 1.54 -8.69 7.81
CA ASP A 51 2.23 -9.50 6.82
C ASP A 51 3.75 -9.23 6.92
N HIS A 52 4.53 -10.28 7.12
CA HIS A 52 6.00 -10.22 7.15
C HIS A 52 6.62 -10.42 5.77
N PHE A 53 5.81 -10.69 4.74
CA PHE A 53 6.24 -10.92 3.37
C PHE A 53 7.32 -12.00 3.26
N ASP A 54 7.19 -13.08 4.03
CA ASP A 54 7.94 -14.32 3.80
C ASP A 54 7.55 -14.92 2.43
N THR A 55 6.26 -14.82 2.09
CA THR A 55 5.68 -15.14 0.78
C THR A 55 4.74 -14.03 0.33
N LEU A 56 4.57 -13.85 -0.98
CA LEU A 56 3.50 -13.00 -1.51
C LEU A 56 2.19 -13.79 -1.54
N ASP A 57 1.36 -13.62 -0.51
CA ASP A 57 0.04 -14.25 -0.43
C ASP A 57 -0.96 -13.53 -1.36
N LEU A 58 -1.37 -14.21 -2.43
CA LEU A 58 -2.32 -13.67 -3.41
C LEU A 58 -3.78 -13.86 -2.99
N ASP A 59 -4.06 -14.58 -1.89
CA ASP A 59 -5.39 -14.60 -1.29
C ASP A 59 -5.65 -13.32 -0.49
N THR A 60 -4.59 -12.73 0.09
CA THR A 60 -4.63 -11.45 0.79
C THR A 60 -4.35 -10.25 -0.12
N TRP A 61 -3.28 -10.28 -0.91
CA TRP A 61 -2.87 -9.15 -1.75
C TRP A 61 -3.25 -9.38 -3.20
N LYS A 62 -4.22 -8.60 -3.69
CA LYS A 62 -4.65 -8.62 -5.09
C LYS A 62 -3.86 -7.58 -5.89
N HIS A 63 -3.61 -7.87 -7.17
CA HIS A 63 -2.99 -6.92 -8.08
C HIS A 63 -4.04 -6.04 -8.74
N GLU A 64 -3.69 -4.78 -8.94
CA GLU A 64 -4.26 -3.96 -10.01
C GLU A 64 -3.53 -4.33 -11.32
N VAL A 65 -4.27 -4.56 -12.39
CA VAL A 65 -3.75 -4.91 -13.72
C VAL A 65 -4.35 -3.96 -14.75
N THR A 66 -3.60 -2.94 -15.17
CA THR A 66 -4.10 -1.88 -16.05
C THR A 66 -2.98 -0.96 -16.57
N MET A 67 -3.24 -0.31 -17.71
CA MET A 67 -2.49 0.82 -18.27
C MET A 67 -3.23 2.17 -18.12
N ALA A 68 -4.20 2.26 -17.20
CA ALA A 68 -5.10 3.40 -17.07
C ALA A 68 -4.43 4.70 -16.55
N GLY A 69 -3.20 4.61 -16.01
CA GLY A 69 -2.41 5.77 -15.57
C GLY A 69 -2.85 6.39 -14.24
N GLY A 70 -3.49 5.60 -13.37
CA GLY A 70 -3.73 5.95 -11.96
C GLY A 70 -4.66 7.14 -11.68
N GLY A 71 -5.17 7.83 -12.71
CA GLY A 71 -5.82 9.14 -12.57
C GLY A 71 -4.86 10.33 -12.63
N ASN A 72 -3.54 10.07 -12.60
CA ASN A 72 -2.48 11.08 -12.56
C ASN A 72 -1.70 11.19 -13.88
N GLY A 73 -2.09 10.46 -14.92
CA GLY A 73 -1.32 10.36 -16.16
C GLY A 73 -0.02 9.58 -15.97
N GLU A 74 -0.01 8.66 -15.01
CA GLU A 74 1.06 7.69 -14.80
C GLU A 74 1.27 6.84 -16.08
N PHE A 75 2.51 6.41 -16.31
CA PHE A 75 2.92 5.80 -17.58
C PHE A 75 3.34 4.34 -17.45
N GLU A 76 3.23 3.74 -16.27
CA GLU A 76 3.45 2.31 -16.07
C GLU A 76 2.25 1.46 -16.48
N TYR A 77 2.53 0.22 -16.83
CA TYR A 77 1.59 -0.88 -16.89
C TYR A 77 1.69 -1.64 -15.57
N TYR A 78 0.67 -1.54 -14.71
CA TYR A 78 0.57 -2.38 -13.53
C TYR A 78 0.19 -3.79 -13.95
N ARG A 79 0.95 -4.81 -13.51
CA ARG A 79 0.68 -6.21 -13.84
C ARG A 79 0.97 -7.16 -12.70
N ASN A 80 0.34 -8.33 -12.75
CA ASN A 80 0.64 -9.42 -11.84
C ASN A 80 1.85 -10.23 -12.32
N SER A 81 3.05 -9.67 -12.18
CA SER A 81 4.31 -10.35 -12.54
C SER A 81 5.27 -10.44 -11.37
N ARG A 82 6.00 -11.56 -11.29
CA ARG A 82 7.06 -11.79 -10.28
C ARG A 82 8.38 -11.09 -10.64
N THR A 83 8.50 -10.52 -11.84
CA THR A 83 9.59 -9.57 -12.14
C THR A 83 9.36 -8.21 -11.45
N ASN A 84 8.10 -7.84 -11.23
CA ASN A 84 7.70 -6.55 -10.67
C ASN A 84 7.26 -6.59 -9.21
N SER A 85 6.70 -7.71 -8.74
CA SER A 85 6.30 -7.89 -7.34
C SER A 85 6.68 -9.27 -6.85
N PHE A 86 7.59 -9.36 -5.88
CA PHE A 86 8.06 -10.63 -5.32
C PHE A 86 8.53 -10.45 -3.89
N THR A 87 8.57 -11.54 -3.12
CA THR A 87 9.19 -11.53 -1.80
C THR A 87 10.61 -12.07 -1.86
N GLN A 88 11.51 -11.42 -1.12
CA GLN A 88 12.88 -11.88 -0.95
C GLN A 88 13.44 -11.39 0.38
N GLY A 89 13.89 -12.34 1.21
CA GLY A 89 14.49 -12.05 2.51
C GLY A 89 13.53 -11.40 3.50
N GLY A 90 12.27 -11.85 3.56
CA GLY A 90 11.23 -11.28 4.45
C GLY A 90 10.83 -9.85 4.08
N ASN A 91 10.90 -9.50 2.80
CA ASN A 91 10.50 -8.20 2.29
C ASN A 91 9.76 -8.37 0.98
N LEU A 92 8.68 -7.60 0.80
CA LEU A 92 8.08 -7.37 -0.50
C LEU A 92 8.96 -6.39 -1.30
N HIS A 93 9.23 -6.73 -2.55
CA HIS A 93 9.88 -5.88 -3.53
C HIS A 93 8.87 -5.50 -4.60
N ILE A 94 8.67 -4.20 -4.80
CA ILE A 94 8.00 -3.64 -5.98
C ILE A 94 9.09 -3.03 -6.85
N LYS A 95 9.34 -3.64 -8.01
CA LYS A 95 10.46 -3.32 -8.89
C LYS A 95 9.96 -2.96 -10.29
N PRO A 96 10.09 -1.70 -10.72
CA PRO A 96 9.79 -1.36 -12.10
C PRO A 96 10.79 -1.99 -13.08
N THR A 97 10.31 -2.38 -14.25
CA THR A 97 11.12 -2.90 -15.39
C THR A 97 10.74 -2.18 -16.67
N PHE A 98 11.57 -2.28 -17.71
CA PHE A 98 11.21 -1.73 -19.02
C PHE A 98 10.39 -2.75 -19.80
N LEU A 99 9.28 -2.31 -20.39
CA LEU A 99 8.48 -3.14 -21.29
C LEU A 99 9.31 -3.61 -22.51
N ALA A 100 10.25 -2.77 -22.96
CA ALA A 100 11.16 -3.08 -24.06
C ALA A 100 12.12 -4.24 -23.74
N ASP A 101 12.36 -4.57 -22.47
CA ASP A 101 13.18 -5.74 -22.10
C ASP A 101 12.48 -7.06 -22.49
N GLU A 102 11.14 -7.09 -22.51
CA GLU A 102 10.33 -8.26 -22.89
C GLU A 102 9.97 -8.23 -24.38
N TYR A 103 9.59 -7.07 -24.92
CA TYR A 103 9.00 -6.96 -26.26
C TYR A 103 9.90 -6.29 -27.31
N GLY A 104 11.00 -5.65 -26.90
CA GLY A 104 11.87 -4.83 -27.75
C GLY A 104 11.37 -3.39 -27.94
N GLU A 105 12.28 -2.48 -28.27
CA GLU A 105 12.00 -1.04 -28.43
C GLU A 105 10.96 -0.74 -29.51
N ASP A 106 11.02 -1.42 -30.67
CA ASP A 106 10.09 -1.19 -31.79
C ASP A 106 8.63 -1.51 -31.42
N PHE A 107 8.43 -2.41 -30.45
CA PHE A 107 7.10 -2.77 -29.96
C PHE A 107 6.43 -1.59 -29.26
N LEU A 108 7.17 -0.72 -28.58
CA LEU A 108 6.61 0.47 -27.93
C LEU A 108 5.88 1.38 -28.92
N TYR A 109 6.32 1.42 -30.18
CA TYR A 109 5.83 2.34 -31.21
C TYR A 109 4.78 1.75 -32.16
N SER A 110 4.53 0.44 -32.08
CA SER A 110 3.68 -0.25 -33.06
C SER A 110 2.94 -1.47 -32.53
N GLY A 111 3.38 -2.00 -31.39
CA GLY A 111 2.81 -3.17 -30.73
C GLY A 111 1.44 -2.90 -30.16
N THR A 112 0.70 -3.97 -29.89
CA THR A 112 -0.58 -3.91 -29.18
C THR A 112 -0.48 -4.76 -27.92
N LEU A 113 -0.74 -4.15 -26.77
CA LEU A 113 -0.97 -4.85 -25.51
C LEU A 113 -2.47 -5.03 -25.33
N ASP A 114 -2.91 -6.29 -25.30
CA ASP A 114 -4.27 -6.70 -24.96
C ASP A 114 -4.22 -7.53 -23.67
N ILE A 115 -4.74 -6.95 -22.60
CA ILE A 115 -4.80 -7.54 -21.26
C ILE A 115 -6.26 -7.66 -20.79
N THR A 116 -7.20 -7.61 -21.73
CA THR A 116 -8.65 -7.54 -21.44
C THR A 116 -9.13 -8.66 -20.52
N ASP A 117 -8.56 -9.85 -20.63
CA ASP A 117 -8.94 -11.02 -19.84
C ASP A 117 -8.60 -10.89 -18.33
N GLU A 118 -7.58 -10.12 -17.98
CA GLU A 118 -7.11 -9.93 -16.59
C GLU A 118 -7.24 -8.48 -16.07
N CYS A 119 -7.70 -7.58 -16.93
CA CYS A 119 -7.73 -6.15 -16.66
C CYS A 119 -8.67 -5.79 -15.50
N THR A 120 -8.18 -5.02 -14.54
CA THR A 120 -8.96 -4.57 -13.38
C THR A 120 -9.57 -3.18 -13.55
N ASN A 121 -9.12 -2.42 -14.55
CA ASN A 121 -9.58 -1.05 -14.81
C ASN A 121 -9.43 -0.68 -16.30
N SER A 122 -10.56 -0.45 -16.96
CA SER A 122 -10.62 -0.13 -18.39
C SER A 122 -10.52 1.36 -18.73
N ASN A 123 -10.42 2.24 -17.73
CA ASN A 123 -10.33 3.68 -17.97
C ASN A 123 -9.12 4.02 -18.83
N HIS A 124 -9.24 5.06 -19.66
CA HIS A 124 -8.16 5.56 -20.53
C HIS A 124 -7.49 4.48 -21.41
N ASN A 125 -8.28 3.53 -21.92
CA ASN A 125 -7.80 2.39 -22.69
C ASN A 125 -6.84 1.49 -21.89
N GLY A 126 -7.11 1.32 -20.58
CA GLY A 126 -6.24 0.60 -19.66
C GLY A 126 -6.10 -0.89 -19.96
N CYS A 127 -7.05 -1.50 -20.68
CA CYS A 127 -7.04 -2.93 -20.98
C CYS A 127 -6.51 -3.29 -22.37
N LEU A 128 -6.54 -2.34 -23.30
CA LEU A 128 -6.13 -2.56 -24.69
C LEU A 128 -5.53 -1.28 -25.25
N ARG A 129 -4.26 -1.32 -25.63
CA ARG A 129 -3.54 -0.17 -26.15
C ARG A 129 -2.63 -0.58 -27.29
N THR A 130 -2.58 0.25 -28.34
CA THR A 130 -1.65 0.10 -29.46
C THR A 130 -0.69 1.29 -29.47
N GLY A 131 0.60 1.00 -29.47
CA GLY A 131 1.65 2.00 -29.63
C GLY A 131 1.61 2.61 -31.02
N THR A 132 2.01 3.88 -31.10
CA THR A 132 2.15 4.63 -32.34
C THR A 132 3.43 5.45 -32.31
N SER A 133 3.83 6.01 -33.45
CA SER A 133 5.03 6.87 -33.53
C SER A 133 4.98 8.12 -32.64
N THR A 134 3.79 8.58 -32.24
CA THR A 134 3.61 9.78 -31.40
C THR A 134 3.07 9.51 -30.01
N ASN A 135 2.57 8.30 -29.77
CA ASN A 135 2.06 7.86 -28.47
C ASN A 135 2.48 6.41 -28.27
N ILE A 136 3.60 6.22 -27.57
CA ILE A 136 4.14 4.90 -27.29
C ILE A 136 3.27 4.15 -26.27
N LEU A 137 3.39 2.83 -26.24
CA LEU A 137 2.92 2.02 -25.13
C LEU A 137 3.59 2.47 -23.82
N ASN A 138 2.93 2.17 -22.71
CA ASN A 138 3.45 2.35 -21.35
C ASN A 138 4.86 1.72 -21.27
N PRO A 139 5.93 2.53 -21.18
CA PRO A 139 7.29 2.01 -21.34
C PRO A 139 7.80 1.27 -20.10
N ILE A 140 7.14 1.47 -18.96
CA ILE A 140 7.49 0.86 -17.69
C ILE A 140 6.43 -0.15 -17.29
N GLU A 141 6.87 -1.26 -16.72
CA GLU A 141 6.02 -2.22 -16.03
C GLU A 141 6.26 -2.09 -14.53
N SER A 142 5.20 -2.18 -13.73
CA SER A 142 5.28 -2.08 -12.28
C SER A 142 4.21 -2.95 -11.61
N ALA A 143 4.07 -2.83 -10.30
CA ALA A 143 3.02 -3.51 -9.54
C ALA A 143 2.34 -2.54 -8.57
N ARG A 144 1.01 -2.65 -8.50
CA ARG A 144 0.17 -2.08 -7.45
C ARG A 144 -0.57 -3.24 -6.81
N ILE A 145 -0.30 -3.48 -5.54
CA ILE A 145 -0.96 -4.51 -4.75
C ILE A 145 -1.89 -3.88 -3.72
N ARG A 146 -3.01 -4.54 -3.43
CA ARG A 146 -4.11 -4.00 -2.63
C ARG A 146 -4.77 -5.12 -1.82
N THR A 147 -5.26 -4.77 -0.63
CA THR A 147 -6.14 -5.65 0.16
C THR A 147 -7.61 -5.49 -0.23
N TYR A 148 -7.87 -4.99 -1.44
CA TYR A 148 -9.22 -4.81 -1.96
C TYR A 148 -9.96 -6.16 -1.97
N GLU A 149 -11.19 -6.16 -1.45
CA GLU A 149 -12.04 -7.35 -1.21
C GLU A 149 -11.52 -8.36 -0.16
N THR A 150 -10.30 -8.21 0.35
CA THR A 150 -9.67 -9.22 1.23
C THR A 150 -9.55 -8.77 2.67
N PHE A 151 -9.19 -7.50 2.91
CA PHE A 151 -9.07 -6.91 4.23
C PHE A 151 -9.38 -5.42 4.20
N ALA A 152 -10.26 -4.99 5.10
CA ALA A 152 -10.57 -3.59 5.37
C ALA A 152 -10.67 -3.36 6.87
N PHE A 153 -10.35 -2.15 7.32
CA PHE A 153 -10.48 -1.77 8.72
C PHE A 153 -10.89 -0.30 8.85
N LYS A 154 -11.40 0.05 10.02
CA LYS A 154 -11.70 1.43 10.43
C LYS A 154 -11.18 1.64 11.84
N TYR A 155 -10.41 2.71 12.00
CA TYR A 155 -9.66 3.07 13.21
C TYR A 155 -8.60 2.05 13.61
N GLY A 156 -7.44 2.55 14.02
CA GLY A 156 -6.31 1.74 14.44
C GLY A 156 -4.99 2.45 14.16
N THR A 157 -3.90 1.70 14.29
CA THR A 157 -2.57 2.14 13.89
C THR A 157 -2.09 1.27 12.75
N VAL A 158 -1.67 1.91 11.66
CA VAL A 158 -0.99 1.21 10.56
C VAL A 158 0.48 1.61 10.61
N VAL A 159 1.35 0.62 10.56
CA VAL A 159 2.80 0.82 10.49
C VAL A 159 3.33 0.04 9.30
N ALA A 160 4.00 0.73 8.38
CA ALA A 160 4.72 0.12 7.28
C ALA A 160 6.22 0.37 7.46
N ARG A 161 7.01 -0.70 7.49
CA ARG A 161 8.47 -0.60 7.44
C ARG A 161 8.93 -0.73 5.99
N ALA A 162 9.34 0.37 5.37
CA ALA A 162 9.69 0.38 3.95
C ALA A 162 10.95 1.20 3.68
N LYS A 163 11.64 0.88 2.59
CA LYS A 163 12.70 1.70 2.00
C LYS A 163 12.22 2.15 0.63
N VAL A 164 12.13 3.45 0.40
CA VAL A 164 11.66 3.95 -0.89
C VAL A 164 12.75 3.75 -1.97
N PRO A 165 12.39 3.44 -3.23
CA PRO A 165 13.35 3.30 -4.30
C PRO A 165 13.95 4.65 -4.71
N ALA A 166 15.14 4.60 -5.33
CA ALA A 166 15.75 5.74 -5.97
C ALA A 166 16.00 5.49 -7.46
N GLY A 167 15.54 6.40 -8.29
CA GLY A 167 15.54 6.36 -9.75
C GLY A 167 14.71 7.54 -10.27
N ASP A 168 15.07 8.04 -11.45
CA ASP A 168 14.32 9.15 -12.02
C ASP A 168 12.89 8.71 -12.36
N TRP A 169 11.93 9.61 -12.10
CA TRP A 169 10.50 9.43 -12.35
C TRP A 169 9.81 8.37 -11.47
N LEU A 170 10.49 7.81 -10.47
CA LEU A 170 9.85 6.90 -9.52
C LEU A 170 9.01 7.68 -8.50
N TRP A 171 7.77 7.23 -8.32
CA TRP A 171 6.82 7.73 -7.32
C TRP A 171 6.30 6.56 -6.47
N PRO A 172 7.02 6.17 -5.41
CA PRO A 172 6.56 5.15 -4.47
C PRO A 172 5.48 5.72 -3.54
N ALA A 173 4.46 4.91 -3.26
CA ALA A 173 3.36 5.26 -2.35
C ALA A 173 2.91 4.07 -1.50
N ILE A 174 2.53 4.34 -0.24
CA ILE A 174 1.79 3.43 0.65
C ILE A 174 0.61 4.23 1.20
N TRP A 175 -0.59 3.79 0.90
CA TRP A 175 -1.80 4.58 1.09
C TRP A 175 -3.03 3.70 1.25
N LEU A 176 -4.12 4.30 1.72
CA LEU A 176 -5.39 3.65 1.99
C LEU A 176 -6.51 4.32 1.20
N LEU A 177 -7.41 3.50 0.66
CA LEU A 177 -8.68 3.91 0.07
C LEU A 177 -9.85 3.28 0.83
N PRO A 178 -11.04 3.89 0.78
CA PRO A 178 -12.24 3.28 1.31
C PRO A 178 -12.57 1.99 0.54
N SER A 179 -12.98 0.95 1.27
CA SER A 179 -13.52 -0.27 0.69
C SER A 179 -14.93 -0.10 0.12
N ASP A 180 -15.64 0.94 0.57
CA ASP A 180 -16.99 1.31 0.13
C ASP A 180 -17.07 2.82 -0.09
N TYR A 181 -17.45 3.22 -1.31
CA TYR A 181 -17.55 4.61 -1.76
C TYR A 181 -18.90 5.25 -1.38
N ARG A 182 -19.37 5.01 -0.15
CA ARG A 182 -20.69 5.42 0.34
C ARG A 182 -20.95 6.93 0.24
N TYR A 183 -19.89 7.73 0.33
CA TYR A 183 -19.96 9.19 0.34
C TYR A 183 -19.75 9.82 -1.04
N GLY A 184 -19.53 9.02 -2.09
CA GLY A 184 -19.26 9.48 -3.45
C GLY A 184 -17.93 8.96 -3.98
N GLY A 185 -17.51 9.43 -5.15
CA GLY A 185 -16.18 9.13 -5.69
C GLY A 185 -15.07 9.90 -4.97
N TRP A 186 -13.82 9.66 -5.35
CA TRP A 186 -12.69 10.47 -4.90
C TRP A 186 -12.87 11.95 -5.27
N PRO A 187 -12.46 12.92 -4.42
CA PRO A 187 -11.87 12.77 -3.08
C PRO A 187 -12.93 12.69 -1.97
N VAL A 188 -14.22 12.71 -2.29
CA VAL A 188 -15.32 12.76 -1.32
C VAL A 188 -15.33 11.53 -0.40
N ALA A 189 -14.90 10.39 -0.93
CA ALA A 189 -14.76 9.16 -0.16
C ALA A 189 -13.53 9.11 0.77
N GLY A 190 -12.58 10.03 0.59
CA GLY A 190 -11.33 10.09 1.32
C GLY A 190 -10.18 9.27 0.71
N GLU A 191 -8.96 9.69 1.00
CA GLU A 191 -7.70 8.96 0.80
C GLU A 191 -6.77 9.25 1.98
N VAL A 192 -6.00 8.24 2.40
CA VAL A 192 -5.01 8.39 3.47
C VAL A 192 -3.65 7.91 2.99
N ASP A 193 -2.77 8.86 2.69
CA ASP A 193 -1.42 8.58 2.23
C ASP A 193 -0.48 8.50 3.43
N LEU A 194 -0.06 7.29 3.78
CA LEU A 194 0.91 7.09 4.86
C LEU A 194 2.26 7.65 4.46
N VAL A 195 2.70 7.34 3.22
CA VAL A 195 3.92 7.88 2.66
C VAL A 195 3.85 7.90 1.15
N GLU A 196 4.30 9.02 0.60
CA GLU A 196 4.70 9.18 -0.78
C GLU A 196 6.08 9.86 -0.83
N SER A 197 6.83 9.63 -1.91
CA SER A 197 8.14 10.25 -2.13
C SER A 197 8.46 10.32 -3.62
N ARG A 198 9.59 10.92 -3.96
CA ARG A 198 10.15 10.96 -5.32
C ARG A 198 11.50 10.25 -5.32
N GLY A 199 11.75 9.41 -6.31
CA GLY A 199 13.00 8.64 -6.38
C GLY A 199 14.20 9.39 -6.95
N ASN A 200 14.04 10.61 -7.48
CA ASN A 200 15.11 11.33 -8.16
C ASN A 200 16.28 11.65 -7.22
N ARG A 201 17.50 11.21 -7.54
CA ARG A 201 18.67 11.43 -6.67
C ARG A 201 19.18 12.87 -6.67
N ASN A 202 18.95 13.60 -7.75
CA ASN A 202 19.54 14.91 -7.99
C ASN A 202 18.49 15.99 -8.28
N LEU A 203 17.24 15.78 -7.90
CA LEU A 203 16.18 16.76 -8.08
C LEU A 203 16.23 17.78 -6.95
N THR A 204 16.68 19.00 -7.22
CA THR A 204 16.79 20.07 -6.22
C THR A 204 15.81 21.20 -6.50
N ASP A 205 15.30 21.84 -5.43
CA ASP A 205 14.57 23.10 -5.56
C ASP A 205 15.52 24.31 -5.73
N SER A 206 14.96 25.52 -5.76
CA SER A 206 15.72 26.77 -5.92
C SER A 206 16.63 27.11 -4.72
N THR A 207 16.43 26.45 -3.57
CA THR A 207 17.27 26.61 -2.37
C THR A 207 18.43 25.61 -2.34
N GLY A 208 18.42 24.62 -3.23
CA GLY A 208 19.38 23.52 -3.26
C GLY A 208 18.99 22.32 -2.40
N LEU A 209 17.80 22.33 -1.80
CA LEU A 209 17.26 21.16 -1.10
C LEU A 209 16.92 20.08 -2.12
N ASN A 210 17.36 18.84 -1.87
CA ASN A 210 16.96 17.71 -2.68
C ASN A 210 15.48 17.38 -2.40
N ILE A 211 14.61 17.66 -3.36
CA ILE A 211 13.16 17.39 -3.28
C ILE A 211 12.77 16.05 -3.92
N GLY A 212 13.78 15.26 -4.31
CA GLY A 212 13.64 13.87 -4.69
C GLY A 212 13.75 12.98 -3.46
N THR A 213 14.83 12.21 -3.37
CA THR A 213 14.97 11.14 -2.36
C THR A 213 15.06 11.62 -0.90
N GLN A 214 15.28 12.92 -0.65
CA GLN A 214 15.36 13.47 0.70
C GLN A 214 14.02 13.98 1.25
N LEU A 215 12.94 13.98 0.44
CA LEU A 215 11.61 14.32 0.91
C LEU A 215 10.67 13.12 0.83
N ALA A 216 9.86 12.97 1.87
CA ALA A 216 8.70 12.11 1.88
C ALA A 216 7.54 12.86 2.53
N PHE A 217 6.32 12.48 2.20
CA PHE A 217 5.14 13.23 2.62
C PHE A 217 3.94 12.32 2.87
N SER A 218 3.09 12.75 3.79
CA SER A 218 1.80 12.15 4.07
C SER A 218 0.71 13.15 3.73
N THR A 219 -0.40 12.65 3.22
CA THR A 219 -1.51 13.48 2.74
C THR A 219 -2.84 12.86 3.16
N LEU A 220 -3.83 13.71 3.41
CA LEU A 220 -5.24 13.32 3.41
C LEU A 220 -5.92 14.02 2.24
N GLU A 221 -6.52 13.26 1.35
CA GLU A 221 -7.37 13.78 0.28
C GLU A 221 -8.82 13.77 0.75
N TRP A 222 -9.48 14.93 0.70
CA TRP A 222 -10.86 15.08 1.14
C TRP A 222 -11.48 16.34 0.55
N GLY A 223 -12.79 16.34 0.40
CA GLY A 223 -13.52 17.52 -0.06
C GLY A 223 -14.90 17.15 -0.61
N PRO A 224 -15.79 18.13 -0.81
CA PRO A 224 -17.14 17.87 -1.31
C PRO A 224 -17.18 17.54 -2.82
N SER A 225 -16.10 17.81 -3.58
CA SER A 225 -15.98 17.48 -5.01
C SER A 225 -14.51 17.40 -5.45
N LEU A 226 -14.27 16.98 -6.69
CA LEU A 226 -12.94 16.94 -7.33
C LEU A 226 -12.27 18.32 -7.31
N GLU A 227 -12.99 19.37 -7.69
CA GLU A 227 -12.48 20.74 -7.78
C GLU A 227 -12.26 21.39 -6.40
N GLN A 228 -12.85 20.80 -5.36
CA GLN A 228 -12.84 21.32 -4.00
C GLN A 228 -12.03 20.44 -3.05
N ASN A 229 -11.13 19.62 -3.60
CA ASN A 229 -10.17 18.85 -2.82
C ASN A 229 -9.31 19.76 -1.92
N GLN A 230 -9.23 19.42 -0.64
CA GLN A 230 -8.63 20.22 0.43
C GLN A 230 -7.27 19.70 0.88
N TYR A 231 -6.65 18.76 0.15
CA TYR A 231 -5.38 18.13 0.53
C TYR A 231 -4.28 19.09 0.95
N THR A 232 -4.21 20.28 0.34
CA THR A 232 -3.24 21.34 0.71
C THR A 232 -3.29 21.76 2.18
N LYS A 233 -4.41 21.52 2.88
CA LYS A 233 -4.57 21.78 4.32
C LYS A 233 -4.08 20.63 5.19
N THR A 234 -3.88 19.46 4.61
CA THR A 234 -3.58 18.18 5.25
C THR A 234 -2.47 17.45 4.50
N HIS A 235 -1.45 18.20 4.07
CA HIS A 235 -0.26 17.69 3.41
C HIS A 235 0.96 18.08 4.23
N TRP A 236 1.74 17.08 4.65
CA TRP A 236 2.88 17.27 5.54
C TRP A 236 4.12 16.66 4.91
N VAL A 237 5.17 17.47 4.79
CA VAL A 237 6.44 17.10 4.17
C VAL A 237 7.50 17.01 5.25
N LYS A 238 8.27 15.92 5.25
CA LYS A 238 9.41 15.74 6.15
C LYS A 238 10.69 15.51 5.36
N SER A 239 11.70 16.33 5.62
CA SER A 239 13.03 16.16 5.06
C SER A 239 13.88 15.20 5.88
N ASN A 240 14.69 14.40 5.18
CA ASN A 240 15.74 13.56 5.73
C ASN A 240 17.02 13.78 4.90
N PRO A 241 18.06 14.45 5.42
CA PRO A 241 19.32 14.68 4.70
C PRO A 241 20.02 13.39 4.25
N ASP A 242 19.85 12.30 4.99
CA ASP A 242 20.39 10.99 4.65
C ASP A 242 19.58 10.30 3.54
N GLY A 243 18.38 10.80 3.22
CA GLY A 243 17.50 10.28 2.18
C GLY A 243 16.72 9.04 2.62
N TYR A 244 15.44 8.97 2.26
CA TYR A 244 14.57 7.83 2.57
C TYR A 244 14.91 6.57 1.76
N ASN A 245 15.76 6.71 0.75
CA ASN A 245 16.15 5.63 -0.16
C ASN A 245 17.32 4.79 0.34
N ASN A 246 18.02 5.23 1.39
CA ASN A 246 19.24 4.59 1.86
C ASN A 246 18.95 3.49 2.89
N ASP A 247 17.95 3.68 3.74
CA ASP A 247 17.57 2.73 4.79
C ASP A 247 16.06 2.52 4.87
N PHE A 248 15.66 1.51 5.66
CA PHE A 248 14.25 1.30 5.98
C PHE A 248 13.82 2.29 7.06
N HIS A 249 12.64 2.86 6.85
CA HIS A 249 11.98 3.77 7.78
C HIS A 249 10.63 3.20 8.21
N LEU A 250 10.16 3.63 9.37
CA LEU A 250 8.82 3.31 9.87
C LEU A 250 7.86 4.44 9.51
N TYR A 251 6.89 4.15 8.65
CA TYR A 251 5.81 5.03 8.26
C TYR A 251 4.56 4.63 9.02
N LYS A 252 4.07 5.51 9.89
CA LYS A 252 2.96 5.20 10.82
C LYS A 252 1.86 6.23 10.72
N VAL A 253 0.61 5.77 10.64
CA VAL A 253 -0.57 6.59 10.87
C VAL A 253 -1.36 6.03 12.05
N VAL A 254 -1.69 6.89 12.99
CA VAL A 254 -2.69 6.62 14.03
C VAL A 254 -3.99 7.26 13.58
N TRP A 255 -5.03 6.46 13.39
CA TRP A 255 -6.34 6.91 12.97
C TRP A 255 -7.37 6.53 14.03
N SER A 256 -8.04 7.51 14.60
CA SER A 256 -9.09 7.30 15.60
C SER A 256 -10.28 8.25 15.34
N PRO A 257 -11.39 8.12 16.09
CA PRO A 257 -12.47 9.10 16.03
C PRO A 257 -12.02 10.54 16.31
N GLU A 258 -10.90 10.72 17.02
CA GLU A 258 -10.35 12.02 17.41
C GLU A 258 -9.43 12.64 16.35
N GLY A 259 -9.06 11.91 15.29
CA GLY A 259 -8.19 12.46 14.25
C GLY A 259 -7.25 11.47 13.58
N PHE A 260 -6.27 12.05 12.90
CA PHE A 260 -5.14 11.38 12.28
C PHE A 260 -3.83 11.99 12.79
N TRP A 261 -2.83 11.13 13.03
CA TRP A 261 -1.47 11.53 13.37
C TRP A 261 -0.48 10.69 12.56
N PHE A 262 0.39 11.37 11.82
CA PHE A 262 1.37 10.76 10.93
C PHE A 262 2.77 10.86 11.53
N TYR A 263 3.51 9.77 11.49
CA TYR A 263 4.84 9.67 12.07
C TYR A 263 5.81 8.98 11.12
N TYR A 264 7.02 9.52 11.03
CA TYR A 264 8.19 8.86 10.43
C TYR A 264 9.22 8.60 11.51
N ASP A 265 9.63 7.34 11.69
CA ASP A 265 10.60 6.92 12.73
C ASP A 265 10.27 7.48 14.13
N ASP A 266 9.00 7.37 14.51
CA ASP A 266 8.42 7.89 15.76
C ASP A 266 8.39 9.42 15.92
N GLU A 267 8.83 10.19 14.92
CA GLU A 267 8.65 11.64 14.88
C GLU A 267 7.30 12.02 14.25
N LEU A 268 6.48 12.78 14.98
CA LEU A 268 5.23 13.32 14.45
C LEU A 268 5.53 14.35 13.35
N ILE A 269 4.99 14.13 12.15
CA ILE A 269 5.15 15.06 11.01
C ILE A 269 3.89 15.88 10.73
N GLY A 270 2.72 15.38 11.15
CA GLY A 270 1.44 15.99 10.83
C GLY A 270 0.28 15.38 11.59
N SER A 271 -0.75 16.19 11.84
CA SER A 271 -1.99 15.72 12.45
C SER A 271 -3.17 16.59 12.08
N VAL A 272 -4.37 16.01 12.11
CA VAL A 272 -5.62 16.74 11.98
C VAL A 272 -6.67 16.12 12.89
N ASN A 273 -7.46 16.99 13.52
CA ASN A 273 -8.61 16.60 14.33
C ASN A 273 -9.89 16.87 13.53
N PRO A 274 -10.95 16.08 13.70
CA PRO A 274 -12.23 16.40 13.08
C PRO A 274 -12.80 17.70 13.66
N PRO A 275 -13.59 18.45 12.88
CA PRO A 275 -14.38 19.54 13.41
C PRO A 275 -15.49 19.04 14.36
N ASP A 276 -16.16 19.96 15.05
CA ASP A 276 -17.35 19.65 15.84
C ASP A 276 -18.39 18.93 14.97
N GLY A 277 -18.70 17.68 15.30
CA GLY A 277 -19.58 16.81 14.52
C GLY A 277 -18.90 15.65 13.79
N GLY A 278 -17.56 15.58 13.81
CA GLY A 278 -16.79 14.51 13.16
C GLY A 278 -16.28 14.88 11.76
N PHE A 279 -15.59 13.92 11.11
CA PHE A 279 -15.28 13.97 9.67
C PHE A 279 -16.52 13.62 8.84
#